data_AF-A0A3B9A528-F1
#
_entry.id   AF-A0A3B9A528-F1
#
_cell.length_a   1.000
_cell.length_b   1.000
_cell.length_c   1.000
_cell.angle_alpha   90.00
_cell.angle_beta   90.00
_cell.angle_gamma   90.00
#
_symmetry.space_group_name_H-M   'P 1'
#
loop_
_entity.id
_entity.type
_entity.pdbx_description
1 polymer ?
#
loop_
_entity_poly.entity_id
_entity_poly.type
_entity_poly.pdbx_seq_one_letter_code
_entity_poly.pdbx_strand_id
1 'polypeptide(L)' 'LLIGQVISVRKQSNELFQSAAVQPVVDFSTLQAVLVITNFRPVDFTPLIPTTVP' A
#
# COMPACT_ATOMS: atom_id res chain seq x y z
N LEU A 1 9.11 -8.68 5.43
CA LEU A 1 8.85 -8.70 3.96
C LEU A 1 9.33 -7.38 3.40
N LEU A 2 10.23 -7.38 2.42
CA LEU A 2 10.57 -6.18 1.67
C LEU A 2 9.53 -5.97 0.58
N ILE A 3 9.10 -4.72 0.38
CA ILE A 3 8.07 -4.37 -0.63
C ILE A 3 8.71 -3.61 -1.79
N GLY A 4 9.42 -2.53 -1.50
CA GLY A 4 9.86 -1.59 -2.54
C GLY A 4 10.54 -0.34 -1.98
N GLN A 5 10.86 0.57 -2.88
CA GLN A 5 11.35 1.92 -2.59
C GLN A 5 10.27 2.94 -2.95
N VAL A 6 10.08 3.95 -2.10
CA VAL A 6 9.18 5.07 -2.41
C VAL A 6 9.85 5.96 -3.45
N ILE A 7 9.21 6.14 -4.60
CA ILE A 7 9.73 6.98 -5.70
C ILE A 7 9.03 8.33 -5.80
N SER A 8 7.84 8.48 -5.23
CA SER A 8 7.17 9.76 -5.07
C SER A 8 6.16 9.72 -3.93
N VAL A 9 5.89 10.89 -3.34
CA VAL A 9 4.85 11.07 -2.33
C VAL A 9 3.94 12.19 -2.78
N ARG A 10 2.64 11.90 -2.90
CA ARG A 10 1.58 12.89 -3.10
C ARG A 10 1.02 13.27 -1.73
N LYS A 11 1.18 14.54 -1.39
CA LYS A 11 0.67 15.15 -0.17
C LYS A 11 -0.03 16.45 -0.52
N GLN A 12 -1.30 16.58 -0.17
CA GLN A 12 -2.03 17.85 -0.22
C GLN A 12 -2.26 18.37 1.20
N SER A 13 -2.21 19.69 1.39
CA SER A 13 -2.24 20.33 2.70
C SER A 13 -3.52 20.07 3.52
N ASN A 14 -4.60 19.68 2.85
CA ASN A 14 -5.93 19.45 3.38
C ASN A 14 -6.38 17.97 3.27
N GLU A 15 -5.51 17.07 2.84
CA GLU A 15 -5.79 15.63 2.83
C GLU A 15 -5.38 14.98 4.16
N LEU A 16 -6.25 14.12 4.71
CA LEU A 16 -5.97 13.37 5.95
C LEU A 16 -4.90 12.29 5.77
N PHE A 17 -4.66 11.87 4.52
CA PHE A 17 -3.74 10.79 4.16
C PHE A 17 -2.78 11.22 3.07
N GLN A 18 -1.66 10.51 2.98
CA GLN A 18 -0.68 10.68 1.92
C GLN A 18 -0.66 9.41 1.07
N SER A 19 -0.43 9.57 -0.22
CA SER A 19 -0.26 8.46 -1.15
C SER A 19 1.17 8.45 -1.65
N ALA A 20 1.75 7.26 -1.85
CA ALA A 20 3.10 7.11 -2.36
C ALA A 20 3.13 6.13 -3.53
N ALA A 21 3.91 6.46 -4.57
CA ALA A 21 4.26 5.48 -5.58
C ALA A 21 5.47 4.68 -5.08
N VAL A 22 5.36 3.35 -5.14
CA VAL A 22 6.40 2.43 -4.68
C VAL A 22 6.92 1.64 -5.88
N GLN A 23 8.22 1.72 -6.13
CA GLN A 23 8.93 0.83 -7.06
C GLN A 23 9.18 -0.50 -6.34
N PRO A 24 8.63 -1.63 -6.82
CA PRO A 24 8.90 -2.92 -6.22
C PRO A 24 10.39 -3.28 -6.30
N VAL A 25 10.92 -3.91 -5.25
CA VAL A 25 12.28 -4.50 -5.29
C VAL A 25 12.32 -5.86 -5.98
N VAL A 26 11.14 -6.45 -6.24
CA VAL A 26 10.99 -7.75 -6.90
C VAL A 26 10.66 -7.53 -8.37
N ASP A 27 11.39 -8.21 -9.25
CA ASP A 27 10.99 -8.35 -10.65
C ASP A 27 9.95 -9.47 -10.77
N PHE A 28 8.69 -9.07 -10.99
CA PHE A 28 7.58 -10.01 -11.11
C PHE A 28 7.52 -10.73 -12.48
N SER A 29 8.32 -10.30 -13.47
CA SER A 29 8.34 -10.95 -14.78
C SER A 29 9.11 -12.28 -14.79
N THR A 30 9.96 -12.51 -13.79
CA THR A 30 10.87 -13.67 -13.72
C THR A 30 10.65 -14.56 -12.49
N LEU A 31 9.43 -14.59 -11.95
CA LEU A 31 9.12 -15.41 -10.77
C LEU A 31 9.25 -16.90 -11.09
N GLN A 32 9.92 -17.64 -10.20
CA GLN A 32 10.05 -19.11 -10.29
C GLN A 32 9.31 -19.84 -9.16
N ALA A 33 9.20 -19.22 -7.99
CA ALA A 33 8.50 -19.74 -6.84
C ALA A 33 7.93 -18.59 -6.01
N VAL A 34 6.87 -18.86 -5.24
CA VAL A 34 6.22 -17.89 -4.36
C VAL A 34 5.99 -18.49 -2.97
N LEU A 35 6.11 -17.65 -1.93
CA LEU A 35 5.72 -18.00 -0.57
C LEU A 35 4.28 -17.52 -0.34
N VAL A 36 3.37 -18.44 -0.03
CA VAL A 36 1.98 -18.10 0.32
C VAL A 36 1.87 -17.84 1.82
N ILE A 37 1.47 -16.63 2.20
CA ILE A 37 1.25 -16.23 3.58
C ILE A 37 -0.26 -16.31 3.88
N THR A 38 -0.68 -17.24 4.73
CA THR A 38 -2.11 -17.48 5.05
C THR A 38 -2.58 -16.84 6.35
N ASN A 39 -1.66 -16.38 7.20
CA ASN A 39 -1.93 -15.79 8.51
C ASN A 39 -1.83 -14.25 8.51
N PHE A 40 -2.02 -13.61 7.36
CA PHE A 40 -2.07 -12.16 7.27
C PHE A 40 -3.35 -11.61 7.91
N ARG A 41 -3.21 -10.67 8.85
CA ARG A 41 -4.33 -9.96 9.49
C ARG A 41 -4.28 -8.49 9.07
N PRO A 42 -5.17 -8.04 8.15
CA PRO A 42 -5.21 -6.63 7.76
C PRO A 42 -5.64 -5.76 8.96
N VAL A 43 -5.12 -4.54 9.00
CA VAL A 43 -5.61 -3.50 9.91
C VAL A 43 -6.91 -2.95 9.35
N ASP A 44 -7.87 -2.63 10.21
CA ASP A 44 -9.12 -2.00 9.82
C ASP A 44 -8.89 -0.52 9.51
N PHE A 45 -9.05 -0.15 8.24
CA PHE A 45 -8.96 1.23 7.77
C PHE A 45 -10.34 1.82 7.44
N THR A 46 -11.45 1.11 7.70
CA THR A 46 -12.80 1.63 7.46
C THR A 46 -13.08 2.97 8.13
N PRO A 47 -12.57 3.29 9.34
CA PRO A 47 -12.80 4.61 9.97
C PRO A 47 -12.12 5.77 9.23
N LEU A 48 -11.18 5.46 8.33
CA LEU A 48 -10.40 6.42 7.56
C LEU A 48 -11.04 6.74 6.21
N ILE A 49 -12.07 5.99 5.81
CA ILE A 49 -12.83 6.23 4.59
C ILE A 49 -13.87 7.30 4.91
N PRO A 50 -13.84 8.47 4.25
CA PRO A 50 -14.84 9.50 4.47
C PRO A 50 -16.24 8.94 4.20
N THR A 51 -17.12 9.00 5.20
CA THR A 51 -18.54 8.72 5.00
C THR A 51 -19.17 9.95 4.35
N THR A 52 -19.81 9.76 3.20
CA THR A 52 -20.65 10.79 2.58
C THR A 52 -21.95 10.89 3.38
N VAL A 53 -21.91 11.52 4.55
CA VAL A 53 -23.11 11.87 5.30
C VAL A 53 -23.57 13.26 4.82
N PRO A 54 -24.83 13.44 4.38
CA PRO A 54 -25.41 14.75 4.11
C PRO A 54 -25.51 15.63 5.36
#